data_AF-A0A645HXC7-F1
#
_entry.id   AF-A0A645HXC7-F1
#
_cell.length_a   1.000
_cell.length_b   1.000
_cell.length_c   1.000
_cell.angle_alpha   90.00
_cell.angle_beta   90.00
_cell.angle_gamma   90.00
#
_symmetry.space_group_name_H-M   'P 1'
#
loop_
_entity.id
_entity.type
_entity.pdbx_description
1 polymer ?
#
loop_
_entity_poly.entity_id
_entity_poly.type
_entity_poly.pdbx_seq_one_letter_code
_entity_poly.pdbx_strand_id
1 'polypeptide(L)'
;MDGTTSEKCFDPLNISILDSFIIKQGLFQPNGNNTNIIHVGEKNIKYISNLSLDIAPNSEYQLATFIRTNGQETPINIKLNLSNNTEVTKMKVISVNVFSVNSDGTLTKLTSIAPIIENDSSASPNIKVTLNGESTSEYKYYIINYNYVVNEAKEDTNSMIINRANINGTDKFNDFNTKITAMPDVF
;
A
#
# COMPACT_ATOMS: atom_id res chain seq x y z
N MET A 1 -17.00 40.94 38.56
CA MET A 1 -15.99 39.91 38.22
C MET A 1 -16.70 38.93 37.31
N ASP A 2 -16.50 39.05 36.00
CA ASP A 2 -17.12 38.16 35.01
C ASP A 2 -16.40 36.81 35.04
N GLY A 3 -17.09 35.81 35.57
CA GLY A 3 -16.65 34.42 35.55
C GLY A 3 -17.01 33.78 34.21
N THR A 4 -16.12 33.90 33.23
CA THR A 4 -16.13 32.99 32.07
C THR A 4 -15.04 31.95 32.29
N THR A 5 -15.42 30.84 32.90
CA THR A 5 -14.60 29.62 32.83
C THR A 5 -14.63 29.17 31.38
N SER A 6 -13.56 29.43 30.63
CA SER A 6 -13.37 28.77 29.34
C SER A 6 -13.33 27.27 29.61
N GLU A 7 -14.27 26.52 29.04
CA GLU A 7 -14.17 25.07 28.99
C GLU A 7 -12.88 24.74 28.25
N LYS A 8 -11.86 24.34 29.01
CA LYS A 8 -10.66 23.75 28.43
C LYS A 8 -11.06 22.42 27.83
N CYS A 9 -11.37 22.42 26.54
CA CYS A 9 -11.50 21.20 25.78
C CYS A 9 -10.13 20.51 25.85
N PHE A 10 -10.07 19.32 26.44
CA PHE A 10 -8.84 18.54 26.42
C PHE A 10 -8.54 18.20 24.97
N ASP A 11 -7.30 18.43 24.54
CA ASP A 11 -6.84 17.90 23.27
C ASP A 11 -7.08 16.38 23.29
N PRO A 12 -7.67 15.81 22.23
CA PRO A 12 -7.91 14.38 22.18
C PRO A 12 -6.59 13.63 22.38
N LEU A 13 -6.55 12.79 23.41
CA LEU A 13 -5.38 12.00 23.76
C LEU A 13 -5.12 10.97 22.64
N ASN A 14 -4.18 11.28 21.76
CA ASN A 14 -3.70 10.34 20.74
C ASN A 14 -2.73 9.35 21.38
N ILE A 15 -3.26 8.25 21.94
CA ILE A 15 -2.42 7.12 22.37
C ILE A 15 -2.05 6.32 21.11
N SER A 16 -0.82 6.50 20.65
CA SER A 16 -0.20 5.62 19.64
C SER A 16 0.22 4.32 20.31
N ILE A 17 -0.63 3.29 20.28
CA ILE A 17 -0.23 1.94 20.68
C ILE A 17 0.50 1.34 19.48
N LEU A 18 1.84 1.34 19.53
CA LEU A 18 2.74 0.90 18.44
C LEU A 18 2.45 -0.52 17.91
N ASP A 19 1.76 -1.37 18.68
CA ASP A 19 1.37 -2.73 18.31
C ASP A 19 0.05 -2.86 17.52
N SER A 20 -0.70 -1.76 17.30
CA SER A 20 -1.99 -1.86 16.62
C SER A 20 -1.89 -2.05 15.10
N PHE A 21 -0.80 -1.60 14.48
CA PHE A 21 -0.70 -1.53 13.03
C PHE A 21 -0.18 -2.82 12.40
N ILE A 22 -0.81 -3.25 11.32
CA ILE A 22 -0.29 -4.29 10.41
C ILE A 22 -0.21 -3.68 9.03
N ILE A 23 0.89 -3.98 8.32
CA ILE A 23 1.05 -3.67 6.91
C ILE A 23 1.61 -4.88 6.19
N LYS A 24 0.95 -5.28 5.10
CA LYS A 24 1.34 -6.43 4.26
C LYS A 24 1.09 -6.08 2.81
N GLN A 25 1.94 -6.57 1.91
CA GLN A 25 1.76 -6.40 0.47
C GLN A 25 1.58 -7.74 -0.25
N GLY A 26 0.95 -7.70 -1.42
CA GLY A 26 0.76 -8.85 -2.29
C GLY A 26 0.05 -8.49 -3.59
N LEU A 27 -0.28 -9.50 -4.39
CA LEU A 27 -1.13 -9.31 -5.57
C LEU A 27 -2.56 -9.04 -5.14
N PHE A 28 -3.22 -8.07 -5.76
CA PHE A 28 -4.60 -7.76 -5.45
C PHE A 28 -5.55 -8.88 -5.93
N GLN A 29 -6.44 -9.33 -5.04
CA GLN A 29 -7.45 -10.35 -5.31
C GLN A 29 -8.80 -9.91 -4.73
N PRO A 30 -9.60 -9.09 -5.43
CA PRO A 30 -10.84 -8.55 -4.87
C PRO A 30 -11.84 -9.62 -4.41
N ASN A 31 -11.80 -10.82 -5.00
CA ASN A 31 -12.63 -11.98 -4.65
C ASN A 31 -11.80 -13.16 -4.13
N GLY A 32 -10.66 -12.90 -3.48
CA GLY A 32 -9.78 -13.96 -3.00
C GLY A 32 -10.47 -14.87 -1.97
N ASN A 33 -10.14 -16.16 -2.03
CA ASN A 33 -10.81 -17.25 -1.31
C ASN A 33 -9.83 -18.09 -0.47
N ASN A 34 -8.77 -17.45 0.06
CA ASN A 34 -7.79 -18.13 0.89
C ASN A 34 -8.44 -18.65 2.19
N THR A 35 -8.28 -19.93 2.52
CA THR A 35 -8.86 -20.52 3.74
C THR A 35 -8.01 -20.31 4.99
N ASN A 36 -6.76 -19.87 4.84
CA ASN A 36 -5.78 -19.72 5.93
C ASN A 36 -5.58 -18.24 6.33
N ILE A 37 -6.69 -17.52 6.50
CA ILE A 37 -6.71 -16.08 6.79
C ILE A 37 -6.54 -15.85 8.30
N ILE A 38 -5.65 -14.93 8.67
CA ILE A 38 -5.44 -14.53 10.07
C ILE A 38 -6.21 -13.23 10.39
N HIS A 39 -6.43 -12.35 9.41
CA HIS A 39 -7.17 -11.09 9.59
C HIS A 39 -8.17 -10.81 8.48
N VAL A 40 -9.27 -10.12 8.83
CA VAL A 40 -10.30 -9.68 7.88
C VAL A 40 -9.67 -8.89 6.75
N GLY A 41 -9.94 -9.28 5.50
CA GLY A 41 -9.38 -8.62 4.31
C GLY A 41 -8.06 -9.17 3.78
N GLU A 42 -7.29 -9.94 4.57
CA GLU A 42 -6.05 -10.55 4.03
C GLU A 42 -6.33 -11.54 2.90
N LYS A 43 -7.55 -12.09 2.83
CA LYS A 43 -8.01 -12.90 1.70
C LYS A 43 -7.91 -12.18 0.36
N ASN A 44 -7.96 -10.85 0.39
CA ASN A 44 -7.95 -10.02 -0.80
C ASN A 44 -6.55 -9.65 -1.29
N ILE A 45 -5.51 -10.16 -0.62
CA ILE A 45 -4.13 -10.08 -1.10
C ILE A 45 -3.53 -11.49 -1.20
N LYS A 46 -3.03 -11.86 -2.38
CA LYS A 46 -2.26 -13.09 -2.52
C LYS A 46 -0.81 -12.80 -2.19
N TYR A 47 -0.37 -13.36 -1.06
CA TYR A 47 1.04 -13.39 -0.71
C TYR A 47 1.78 -14.31 -1.68
N ILE A 48 2.90 -13.83 -2.21
CA ILE A 48 3.80 -14.66 -3.03
C ILE A 48 4.92 -15.09 -2.09
N SER A 49 4.85 -16.36 -1.67
CA SER A 49 5.80 -16.96 -0.74
C SER A 49 7.20 -17.15 -1.32
N ASN A 50 7.30 -17.16 -2.66
CA ASN A 50 8.58 -17.24 -3.37
C ASN A 50 9.14 -15.83 -3.50
N LEU A 51 10.44 -15.67 -3.26
CA LEU A 51 11.16 -14.44 -2.90
C LEU A 51 10.94 -13.18 -3.76
N SER A 52 10.24 -13.28 -4.90
CA SER A 52 9.82 -12.17 -5.75
C SER A 52 8.66 -12.55 -6.67
N LEU A 53 7.85 -11.56 -7.08
CA LEU A 53 6.94 -11.66 -8.22
C LEU A 53 7.70 -11.36 -9.52
N ASP A 54 7.67 -12.27 -10.49
CA ASP A 54 8.21 -12.00 -11.82
C ASP A 54 7.32 -11.00 -12.58
N ILE A 55 7.95 -9.97 -13.14
CA ILE A 55 7.33 -8.89 -13.91
C ILE A 55 8.08 -8.70 -15.23
N ALA A 56 7.35 -8.38 -16.29
CA ALA A 56 7.82 -8.07 -17.62
C ALA A 56 7.62 -6.58 -17.89
N PRO A 57 8.54 -5.92 -18.60
CA PRO A 57 8.32 -4.55 -19.05
C PRO A 57 7.04 -4.40 -19.87
N ASN A 58 6.45 -3.21 -19.86
CA ASN A 58 5.23 -2.81 -20.57
C ASN A 58 3.95 -3.58 -20.20
N SER A 59 4.00 -4.40 -19.15
CA SER A 59 2.83 -5.05 -18.58
C SER A 59 2.35 -4.32 -17.32
N GLU A 60 1.03 -4.27 -17.10
CA GLU A 60 0.44 -3.70 -15.89
C GLU A 60 0.46 -4.72 -14.75
N TYR A 61 0.93 -4.28 -13.58
CA TYR A 61 0.99 -5.06 -12.36
C TYR A 61 0.03 -4.51 -11.32
N GLN A 62 -0.80 -5.39 -10.76
CA GLN A 62 -1.81 -5.07 -9.76
C GLN A 62 -1.33 -5.51 -8.37
N LEU A 63 -0.64 -4.62 -7.69
CA LEU A 63 -0.22 -4.83 -6.30
C LEU A 63 -1.19 -4.14 -5.35
N ALA A 64 -1.25 -4.68 -4.13
CA ALA A 64 -2.06 -4.12 -3.07
C ALA A 64 -1.34 -4.17 -1.73
N THR A 65 -1.57 -3.14 -0.93
CA THR A 65 -1.16 -3.08 0.47
C THR A 65 -2.39 -3.25 1.35
N PHE A 66 -2.40 -4.31 2.15
CA PHE A 66 -3.33 -4.51 3.25
C PHE A 66 -2.84 -3.81 4.49
N ILE A 67 -3.73 -3.09 5.17
CA ILE A 67 -3.41 -2.26 6.33
C ILE A 67 -4.45 -2.51 7.41
N ARG A 68 -4.00 -2.79 8.63
CA ARG A 68 -4.81 -2.68 9.85
C ARG A 68 -4.39 -1.43 10.61
N THR A 69 -5.35 -0.61 11.02
CA THR A 69 -5.15 0.57 11.87
C THR A 69 -6.04 0.49 13.11
N ASN A 70 -5.77 1.34 14.09
CA ASN A 70 -6.61 1.54 15.28
C ASN A 70 -7.78 2.51 15.04
N GLY A 71 -8.07 2.87 13.78
CA GLY A 71 -9.08 3.87 13.43
C GLY A 71 -8.62 5.33 13.52
N GLN A 72 -7.37 5.63 13.88
CA GLN A 72 -6.84 6.99 13.76
C GLN A 72 -6.48 7.32 12.30
N GLU A 73 -6.40 8.62 12.01
CA GLU A 73 -5.86 9.08 10.73
C GLU A 73 -4.46 8.48 10.53
N THR A 74 -4.30 7.73 9.44
CA THR A 74 -3.09 6.93 9.21
C THR A 74 -2.48 7.30 7.86
N PRO A 75 -1.39 8.11 7.84
CA PRO A 75 -0.67 8.43 6.63
C PRO A 75 0.21 7.26 6.17
N ILE A 76 0.06 6.87 4.91
CA ILE A 76 0.74 5.75 4.27
C ILE A 76 1.59 6.28 3.11
N ASN A 77 2.80 5.75 2.98
CA ASN A 77 3.67 6.00 1.86
C ASN A 77 4.04 4.68 1.19
N ILE A 78 3.90 4.61 -0.13
CA ILE A 78 4.26 3.45 -0.96
C ILE A 78 5.28 3.94 -1.99
N LYS A 79 6.55 3.62 -1.76
CA LYS A 79 7.65 3.94 -2.68
C LYS A 79 7.91 2.72 -3.56
N LEU A 80 7.68 2.88 -4.87
CA LEU A 80 8.07 1.88 -5.85
C LEU A 80 9.54 2.09 -6.21
N ASN A 81 10.25 0.99 -6.46
CA ASN A 81 11.70 1.01 -6.72
C ASN A 81 12.53 1.74 -5.65
N LEU A 82 12.31 1.43 -4.37
CA LEU A 82 13.00 2.06 -3.24
C LEU A 82 14.53 1.99 -3.36
N SER A 83 15.05 0.89 -3.91
CA SER A 83 16.49 0.70 -4.13
C SER A 83 17.08 1.58 -5.23
N ASN A 84 16.25 2.39 -5.91
CA ASN A 84 16.61 3.15 -7.10
C ASN A 84 17.36 2.26 -8.11
N ASN A 85 16.79 1.10 -8.43
CA ASN A 85 17.40 0.19 -9.40
C ASN A 85 17.55 0.92 -10.74
N THR A 86 18.79 1.19 -11.12
CA THR A 86 19.17 1.97 -12.31
C THR A 86 18.94 1.22 -13.62
N GLU A 87 18.64 -0.07 -13.54
CA GLU A 87 18.18 -0.85 -14.68
C GLU A 87 16.74 -0.52 -15.06
N VAL A 88 15.96 0.11 -14.17
CA VAL A 88 14.63 0.64 -14.44
C VAL A 88 14.75 2.12 -14.72
N THR A 89 14.55 2.52 -15.97
CA THR A 89 14.69 3.92 -16.39
C THR A 89 13.34 4.65 -16.42
N LYS A 90 12.23 3.89 -16.47
CA LYS A 90 10.89 4.48 -16.49
C LYS A 90 9.84 3.57 -15.85
N MET A 91 9.15 4.11 -14.86
CA MET A 91 8.01 3.47 -14.20
C MET A 91 6.87 4.48 -14.09
N LYS A 92 5.64 4.00 -14.25
CA LYS A 92 4.44 4.83 -14.15
C LYS A 92 3.36 4.15 -13.31
N VAL A 93 2.78 4.89 -12.38
CA VAL A 93 1.55 4.49 -11.69
C VAL A 93 0.36 4.75 -12.61
N ILE A 94 -0.42 3.71 -12.89
CA ILE A 94 -1.61 3.75 -13.76
C ILE A 94 -2.85 4.16 -12.98
N SER A 95 -3.07 3.53 -11.82
CA SER A 95 -4.20 3.85 -10.95
C SER A 95 -3.92 3.51 -9.50
N VAL A 96 -4.60 4.20 -8.59
CA VAL A 96 -4.61 3.86 -7.17
C VAL A 96 -6.06 3.91 -6.69
N ASN A 97 -6.51 2.83 -6.08
CA ASN A 97 -7.85 2.71 -5.52
C ASN A 97 -7.74 2.28 -4.06
N VAL A 98 -8.47 2.97 -3.18
CA VAL A 98 -8.50 2.68 -1.75
C VAL A 98 -9.84 2.03 -1.41
N PHE A 99 -9.80 0.97 -0.62
CA PHE A 99 -10.96 0.24 -0.17
C PHE A 99 -10.95 0.14 1.35
N SER A 100 -12.11 0.31 1.99
CA SER A 100 -12.33 -0.25 3.33
C SER A 100 -12.70 -1.71 3.20
N VAL A 101 -12.31 -2.49 4.21
CA VAL A 101 -12.67 -3.89 4.33
C VAL A 101 -13.76 -4.01 5.39
N ASN A 102 -14.92 -4.51 4.99
CA ASN A 102 -16.04 -4.77 5.89
C ASN A 102 -15.76 -6.01 6.76
N SER A 103 -16.54 -6.22 7.82
CA SER A 103 -16.36 -7.33 8.76
C SER A 103 -16.47 -8.72 8.12
N ASP A 104 -17.24 -8.86 7.03
CA ASP A 104 -17.34 -10.07 6.21
C ASP A 104 -16.19 -10.22 5.18
N GLY A 105 -15.26 -9.26 5.17
CA GLY A 105 -14.15 -9.17 4.24
C GLY A 105 -14.52 -8.72 2.83
N THR A 106 -15.72 -8.18 2.62
CA THR A 106 -16.06 -7.50 1.36
C THR A 106 -15.39 -6.14 1.29
N LEU A 107 -15.17 -5.63 0.07
CA LEU A 107 -14.46 -4.38 -0.18
C LEU A 107 -15.42 -3.27 -0.57
N THR A 108 -15.35 -2.14 0.11
CA THR A 108 -16.07 -0.91 -0.27
C THR A 108 -15.07 0.12 -0.75
N LYS A 109 -15.19 0.57 -1.99
CA LYS A 109 -14.30 1.60 -2.55
C LYS A 109 -14.53 2.94 -1.84
N LEU A 110 -13.47 3.54 -1.33
CA LEU A 110 -13.50 4.85 -0.68
C LEU A 110 -13.21 5.94 -1.72
N THR A 111 -14.24 6.67 -2.14
CA THR A 111 -14.11 7.75 -3.13
C THR A 111 -13.72 9.09 -2.51
N SER A 112 -13.81 9.22 -1.19
CA SER A 112 -13.42 10.43 -0.45
C SER A 112 -11.91 10.52 -0.18
N ILE A 113 -11.19 9.42 -0.33
CA ILE A 113 -9.72 9.40 -0.20
C ILE A 113 -9.12 9.62 -1.57
N ALA A 114 -8.35 10.69 -1.72
CA ALA A 114 -7.62 11.02 -2.94
C ALA A 114 -6.13 10.69 -2.77
N PRO A 115 -5.63 9.58 -3.37
CA PRO A 115 -4.19 9.30 -3.38
C PRO A 115 -3.41 10.39 -4.11
N ILE A 116 -2.26 10.77 -3.56
CA ILE A 116 -1.32 11.67 -4.22
C ILE A 116 -0.24 10.79 -4.87
N ILE A 117 0.00 10.98 -6.16
CA ILE A 117 1.00 10.25 -6.92
C ILE A 117 2.11 11.21 -7.32
N GLU A 118 3.26 11.05 -6.69
CA GLU A 118 4.49 11.77 -7.01
C GLU A 118 5.30 10.90 -7.96
N ASN A 119 5.07 11.06 -9.26
CA ASN A 119 5.95 10.46 -10.26
C ASN A 119 7.23 11.30 -10.31
N ASP A 120 8.35 10.75 -9.83
CA ASP A 120 9.65 11.35 -10.07
C ASP A 120 10.16 11.00 -11.47
N SER A 121 11.08 11.79 -12.01
CA SER A 121 11.75 11.51 -13.28
C SER A 121 12.69 10.30 -13.20
N SER A 122 12.85 9.69 -12.02
CA SER A 122 13.83 8.66 -11.69
C SER A 122 13.24 7.25 -11.52
N ALA A 123 12.16 6.94 -12.24
CA ALA A 123 11.53 5.62 -12.27
C ALA A 123 11.17 5.04 -10.89
N SER A 124 10.99 5.92 -9.90
CA SER A 124 10.79 5.54 -8.51
C SER A 124 9.57 6.27 -7.95
N PRO A 125 8.38 6.11 -8.56
CA PRO A 125 7.20 6.86 -8.16
C PRO A 125 6.83 6.59 -6.70
N ASN A 126 6.27 7.61 -6.06
CA ASN A 126 5.87 7.57 -4.66
C ASN A 126 4.37 7.85 -4.55
N ILE A 127 3.64 6.94 -3.88
CA ILE A 127 2.20 7.05 -3.69
C ILE A 127 1.96 7.38 -2.21
N LYS A 128 1.25 8.47 -1.95
CA LYS A 128 0.85 8.90 -0.61
C LYS A 128 -0.66 8.76 -0.46
N VAL A 129 -1.09 8.09 0.61
CA VAL A 129 -2.49 7.91 0.94
C VAL A 129 -2.68 8.21 2.41
N THR A 130 -3.65 9.06 2.75
CA THR A 130 -4.06 9.25 4.14
C THR A 130 -5.37 8.52 4.36
N LEU A 131 -5.36 7.51 5.22
CA LEU A 131 -6.57 6.81 5.63
C LEU A 131 -7.28 7.65 6.70
N ASN A 132 -8.59 7.87 6.51
CA ASN A 132 -9.37 8.73 7.39
C ASN A 132 -9.47 8.14 8.80
N GLY A 133 -9.49 9.04 9.79
CA GLY A 133 -9.84 8.66 11.16
C GLY A 133 -11.32 8.34 11.29
N GLU A 134 -11.65 7.32 12.07
CA GLU A 134 -12.99 6.91 12.45
C GLU A 134 -13.06 6.80 13.98
N SER A 135 -14.06 7.42 14.59
CA SER A 135 -14.26 7.42 16.04
C SER A 135 -14.81 6.08 16.54
N THR A 136 -14.03 5.01 16.42
CA THR A 136 -14.41 3.66 16.86
C THR A 136 -13.28 3.01 17.66
N SER A 137 -13.62 2.16 18.61
CA SER A 137 -12.65 1.37 19.38
C SER A 137 -12.15 0.12 18.66
N GLU A 138 -12.70 -0.20 17.49
CA GLU A 138 -12.38 -1.42 16.74
C GLU A 138 -11.26 -1.17 15.73
N TYR A 139 -10.50 -2.23 15.41
CA TYR A 139 -9.53 -2.17 14.33
C TYR A 139 -10.21 -1.90 12.99
N LYS A 140 -9.57 -1.07 12.18
CA LYS A 140 -9.99 -0.77 10.82
C LYS A 140 -9.06 -1.41 9.83
N TYR A 141 -9.62 -1.85 8.72
CA TYR A 141 -8.92 -2.63 7.72
C TYR A 141 -9.12 -1.97 6.37
N TYR A 142 -8.02 -1.78 5.65
CA TYR A 142 -8.00 -1.11 4.36
C TYR A 142 -7.14 -1.87 3.37
N ILE A 143 -7.46 -1.68 2.09
CA ILE A 143 -6.63 -2.11 0.98
C ILE A 143 -6.36 -0.91 0.08
N ILE A 144 -5.08 -0.63 -0.17
CA ILE A 144 -4.64 0.29 -1.20
C ILE A 144 -4.20 -0.57 -2.39
N ASN A 145 -5.01 -0.64 -3.44
CA ASN A 145 -4.66 -1.27 -4.70
C ASN A 145 -3.97 -0.24 -5.60
N TYR A 146 -2.74 -0.50 -6.00
CA TYR A 146 -1.96 0.37 -6.87
C TYR A 146 -1.47 -0.43 -8.08
N ASN A 147 -1.90 0.04 -9.25
CA ASN A 147 -1.54 -0.55 -10.52
C ASN A 147 -0.41 0.27 -11.13
N TYR A 148 0.66 -0.38 -11.57
CA TYR A 148 1.80 0.31 -12.18
C TYR A 148 2.38 -0.51 -13.34
N VAL A 149 3.17 0.16 -14.16
CA VAL A 149 3.88 -0.44 -15.28
C VAL A 149 5.35 -0.03 -15.22
N VAL A 150 6.23 -0.96 -15.56
CA VAL A 150 7.65 -0.70 -15.86
C VAL A 150 7.74 -0.49 -17.36
N ASN A 151 7.85 0.74 -17.83
CA ASN A 151 7.86 1.06 -19.26
C ASN A 151 9.18 0.68 -19.93
N GLU A 152 10.29 0.93 -19.24
CA GLU A 152 11.63 0.74 -19.78
C GLU A 152 12.51 0.12 -18.70
N ALA A 153 13.08 -1.04 -19.04
CA ALA A 153 14.16 -1.67 -18.32
C ALA A 153 15.25 -2.06 -19.33
N LYS A 154 16.53 -2.08 -18.93
CA LYS A 154 17.59 -2.49 -19.87
C LYS A 154 17.41 -3.95 -20.31
N GLU A 155 17.72 -4.26 -21.56
CA GLU A 155 17.66 -5.62 -22.12
C GLU A 155 18.46 -6.62 -21.24
N ASP A 156 17.99 -7.88 -21.17
CA ASP A 156 18.59 -8.97 -20.38
C ASP A 156 18.70 -8.77 -18.86
N THR A 157 18.02 -7.78 -18.29
CA THR A 157 18.11 -7.55 -16.84
C THR A 157 17.27 -8.52 -16.03
N ASN A 158 17.98 -9.35 -15.26
CA ASN A 158 17.44 -10.04 -14.10
C ASN A 158 17.58 -9.13 -12.87
N SER A 159 16.70 -8.13 -12.80
CA SER A 159 16.80 -7.02 -11.85
C SER A 159 15.69 -7.02 -10.82
N MET A 160 16.02 -6.81 -9.55
CA MET A 160 15.05 -6.75 -8.47
C MET A 160 14.62 -5.31 -8.20
N ILE A 161 13.31 -5.11 -8.06
CA ILE A 161 12.69 -3.87 -7.60
C ILE A 161 12.15 -4.13 -6.20
N ILE A 162 12.50 -3.27 -5.25
CA ILE A 162 11.93 -3.31 -3.90
C ILE A 162 10.81 -2.27 -3.83
N ASN A 163 9.57 -2.72 -3.62
CA ASN A 163 8.43 -1.86 -3.36
C ASN A 163 8.18 -1.82 -1.85
N ARG A 164 8.27 -0.64 -1.24
CA ARG A 164 8.06 -0.48 0.20
C ARG A 164 6.76 0.25 0.45
N ALA A 165 5.90 -0.36 1.26
CA ALA A 165 4.79 0.34 1.89
C ALA A 165 5.12 0.55 3.38
N ASN A 166 4.94 1.77 3.87
CA ASN A 166 5.20 2.12 5.27
C ASN A 166 4.12 3.05 5.82
N ILE A 167 3.90 2.95 7.14
CA ILE A 167 3.04 3.88 7.87
C ILE A 167 3.91 5.02 8.38
N ASN A 168 3.65 6.25 7.92
CA ASN A 168 4.47 7.40 8.27
C ASN A 168 4.37 7.70 9.78
N GLY A 169 5.51 8.05 10.39
CA GLY A 169 5.60 8.28 11.83
C GLY A 169 5.69 7.00 12.69
N THR A 170 5.83 5.83 12.06
CA THR A 170 6.06 4.55 12.74
C THR A 170 7.26 3.80 12.14
N ASP A 171 7.68 2.73 12.80
CA ASP A 171 8.67 1.76 12.29
C ASP A 171 8.03 0.63 11.44
N LYS A 172 6.71 0.68 11.21
CA LYS A 172 5.98 -0.37 10.50
C LYS A 172 6.09 -0.19 8.99
N PHE A 173 6.71 -1.16 8.34
CA PHE A 173 6.80 -1.26 6.90
C PHE A 173 6.69 -2.70 6.42
N ASN A 174 6.42 -2.87 5.14
CA ASN A 174 6.53 -4.14 4.43
C ASN A 174 7.24 -3.88 3.10
N ASP A 175 8.20 -4.76 2.78
CA ASP A 175 8.87 -4.78 1.48
C ASP A 175 8.31 -5.91 0.63
N PHE A 176 8.06 -5.60 -0.64
CA PHE A 176 7.61 -6.55 -1.64
C PHE A 176 8.54 -6.50 -2.84
N ASN A 177 9.22 -7.60 -3.08
CA ASN A 177 10.19 -7.70 -4.16
C ASN A 177 9.49 -8.11 -5.45
N THR A 178 9.74 -7.38 -6.53
CA THR A 178 9.42 -7.82 -7.89
C THR A 178 10.69 -8.00 -8.68
N LYS A 179 10.73 -9.01 -9.55
CA LYS A 179 11.89 -9.35 -10.36
C LYS A 179 11.54 -9.11 -11.81
N ILE A 180 12.29 -8.25 -12.48
CA ILE A 180 12.14 -8.02 -13.90
C ILE A 180 12.70 -9.22 -14.63
N THR A 181 11.89 -9.78 -15.52
CA THR A 181 12.24 -10.87 -16.41
C THR A 181 11.96 -10.42 -17.84
N ALA A 182 12.92 -10.57 -18.72
CA ALA A 182 12.69 -10.40 -20.15
C ALA A 182 11.59 -11.37 -20.58
N MET A 183 10.65 -10.92 -21.43
CA MET A 183 9.74 -11.86 -22.08
C MET A 183 10.58 -12.80 -22.97
N PRO A 184 10.31 -14.11 -22.97
CA PRO A 184 10.96 -15.00 -23.91
C PRO A 184 10.64 -14.53 -25.33
N ASP A 185 11.68 -14.41 -26.16
CA ASP A 185 11.55 -14.01 -27.55
C ASP A 185 10.69 -15.06 -28.28
N VAL A 186 9.50 -14.65 -28.74
CA VAL A 186 8.59 -15.52 -29.50
C VAL A 186 8.82 -15.23 -30.97
N PHE A 187 9.91 -15.79 -31.51
CA PHE A 187 10.23 -15.75 -32.94
C PHE A 187 9.26 -16.63 -33.76
#